data_AF-A0AAD5QT45-F1
#
_entry.id   AF-A0AAD5QT45-F1
#
_cell.length_a   1.000
_cell.length_b   1.000
_cell.length_c   1.000
_cell.angle_alpha   90.00
_cell.angle_beta   90.00
_cell.angle_gamma   90.00
#
_symmetry.space_group_name_H-M   'P 1'
#
loop_
_entity.id
_entity.type
_entity.pdbx_description
1 polymer ?
#
loop_
_entity_poly.entity_id
_entity_poly.type
_entity_poly.pdbx_seq_one_letter_code
_entity_poly.pdbx_strand_id
1 'polypeptide(L)'
;MSKGTVYSISFKAAAKTDDDRIRRFRPELNRRRMRRTSVRAALPDFDGDELLKCIKELIRLNQSWVPSKKEASLYIRPALIGTD
;
A
#
# COMPACT_ATOMS: atom_id res chain seq x y z
N MET A 1 -6.51 24.59 17.19
CA MET A 1 -6.49 23.12 17.01
C MET A 1 -6.33 22.82 15.54
N SER A 2 -5.11 22.53 15.09
CA SER A 2 -4.86 22.07 13.72
C SER A 2 -5.59 20.75 13.53
N LYS A 3 -6.50 20.66 12.56
CA LYS A 3 -7.19 19.41 12.26
C LYS A 3 -6.16 18.45 11.69
N GLY A 4 -5.86 17.36 12.42
CA GLY A 4 -4.92 16.33 11.99
C GLY A 4 -5.21 15.92 10.55
N THR A 5 -4.28 16.23 9.65
CA THR A 5 -4.53 16.03 8.23
C THR A 5 -4.13 14.60 7.86
N VAL A 6 -5.14 13.76 7.63
CA VAL A 6 -4.99 12.34 7.28
C VAL A 6 -5.08 12.19 5.77
N TYR A 7 -4.00 11.69 5.14
CA TYR A 7 -4.05 11.32 3.72
C TYR A 7 -3.82 9.82 3.58
N SER A 8 -4.86 9.12 3.11
CA SER A 8 -4.78 7.70 2.79
C SER A 8 -4.79 7.51 1.28
N ILE A 9 -3.89 6.66 0.78
CA ILE A 9 -3.95 6.20 -0.59
C ILE A 9 -4.13 4.69 -0.57
N SER A 10 -5.33 4.31 -0.93
CA SER A 10 -5.75 2.93 -1.04
C SER A 10 -5.31 2.27 -2.33
N PHE A 11 -4.80 1.04 -2.26
CA PHE A 11 -4.68 0.22 -3.45
C PHE A 11 -5.10 -1.23 -3.22
N LYS A 12 -5.62 -1.83 -4.28
CA LYS A 12 -5.95 -3.24 -4.31
C LYS A 12 -4.70 -4.06 -4.61
N ALA A 13 -4.87 -5.36 -4.41
CA ALA A 13 -4.14 -6.43 -5.08
C ALA A 13 -2.87 -6.89 -4.37
N ALA A 14 -3.06 -7.73 -3.35
CA ALA A 14 -2.42 -9.03 -3.37
C ALA A 14 -3.50 -10.09 -3.69
N ALA A 15 -3.29 -10.89 -4.72
CA ALA A 15 -4.16 -12.03 -5.05
C ALA A 15 -3.31 -13.28 -5.24
N LYS A 16 -3.84 -14.43 -4.82
CA LYS A 16 -3.23 -15.73 -5.10
C LYS A 16 -3.57 -16.12 -6.54
N THR A 17 -2.56 -16.48 -7.32
CA THR A 17 -2.77 -17.03 -8.66
C THR A 17 -2.98 -18.53 -8.60
N ASP A 18 -3.42 -19.11 -9.72
CA ASP A 18 -3.57 -20.56 -9.87
C ASP A 18 -2.24 -21.31 -9.57
N ASP A 19 -1.08 -20.65 -9.76
CA ASP A 19 0.26 -21.16 -9.42
C ASP A 19 0.67 -20.99 -7.93
N ASP A 20 -0.28 -20.70 -7.04
CA ASP A 20 -0.07 -20.40 -5.61
C ASP A 20 0.82 -19.16 -5.30
N ARG A 21 1.17 -18.38 -6.32
CA ARG A 21 1.99 -17.16 -6.17
C ARG A 21 1.15 -15.95 -5.81
N ILE A 22 1.67 -15.10 -4.94
CA ILE A 22 1.06 -13.81 -4.60
C ILE A 22 1.53 -12.74 -5.59
N ARG A 23 0.59 -12.13 -6.32
CA ARG A 23 0.90 -11.04 -7.28
C ARG A 23 0.30 -9.72 -6.83
N ARG A 24 1.00 -8.62 -7.15
CA ARG A 24 0.59 -7.25 -6.89
C ARG A 24 0.29 -6.51 -8.18
N PHE A 25 -0.76 -5.70 -8.20
CA PHE A 25 -1.14 -4.96 -9.40
C PHE A 25 -0.52 -3.56 -9.41
N ARG A 26 0.46 -3.36 -10.28
CA ARG A 26 1.11 -2.07 -10.57
C ARG A 26 1.49 -1.27 -9.31
N PRO A 27 2.18 -1.86 -8.32
CA PRO A 27 2.50 -1.19 -7.06
C PRO A 27 3.30 0.12 -7.24
N GLU A 28 4.07 0.24 -8.31
CA GLU A 28 4.87 1.40 -8.69
C GLU A 28 3.99 2.63 -8.99
N LEU A 29 2.82 2.43 -9.60
CA LEU A 29 1.86 3.52 -9.81
C LEU A 29 1.28 4.04 -8.51
N ASN A 30 1.02 3.13 -7.57
CA ASN A 30 0.47 3.47 -6.27
C ASN A 30 1.47 4.28 -5.45
N ARG A 31 2.74 3.85 -5.45
CA ARG A 31 3.87 4.59 -4.87
C ARG A 31 3.97 6.01 -5.44
N ARG A 32 3.96 6.16 -6.77
CA ARG A 32 4.02 7.48 -7.44
C ARG A 32 2.84 8.37 -7.04
N ARG A 33 1.64 7.80 -6.97
CA ARG A 33 0.45 8.52 -6.50
C ARG A 33 0.57 8.93 -5.04
N MET A 34 1.12 8.08 -4.17
CA MET A 34 1.34 8.37 -2.76
C MET A 34 2.30 9.54 -2.56
N ARG A 35 3.44 9.54 -3.25
CA ARG A 35 4.41 10.64 -3.20
C ARG A 35 3.83 11.96 -3.71
N ARG A 36 3.05 11.93 -4.80
CA ARG A 36 2.37 13.14 -5.29
C ARG A 36 1.41 13.72 -4.24
N THR A 37 0.71 12.86 -3.51
CA THR A 37 -0.19 13.30 -2.45
C THR A 37 0.55 13.80 -1.22
N SER A 38 1.68 13.19 -0.82
CA SER A 38 2.47 13.71 0.31
C SER A 38 2.96 15.14 0.04
N VAL A 39 3.47 15.40 -1.17
CA VAL A 39 3.90 16.75 -1.59
C VAL A 39 2.74 17.74 -1.53
N ARG A 40 1.56 17.38 -2.08
CA ARG A 40 0.37 18.27 -2.04
C ARG A 40 -0.14 18.51 -0.61
N ALA A 41 0.09 17.55 0.27
CA ALA A 41 -0.31 17.58 1.67
C ALA A 41 0.68 18.29 2.59
N ALA A 42 1.82 18.79 2.06
CA ALA A 42 2.95 19.26 2.85
C ALA A 42 3.45 18.24 3.90
N LEU A 43 3.28 16.94 3.61
CA LEU A 43 3.80 15.84 4.41
C LEU A 43 5.24 15.50 3.98
N PRO A 44 6.04 14.87 4.85
CA PRO A 44 7.41 14.50 4.53
C PRO A 44 7.49 13.59 3.29
N ASP A 45 8.56 13.77 2.54
CA ASP A 45 8.91 12.85 1.45
C ASP A 45 9.46 11.53 2.01
N PHE A 46 9.46 10.49 1.19
CA PHE A 46 9.94 9.16 1.57
C PHE A 46 10.49 8.41 0.36
N ASP A 47 11.38 7.45 0.61
CA ASP A 47 11.81 6.52 -0.42
C ASP A 47 10.67 5.54 -0.73
N GLY A 48 10.09 5.70 -1.91
CA GLY A 48 8.98 4.86 -2.31
C GLY A 48 9.38 3.41 -2.60
N ASP A 49 10.61 3.14 -3.00
CA ASP A 49 11.05 1.78 -3.31
C ASP A 49 11.26 1.01 -2.01
N GLU A 50 11.75 1.67 -0.96
CA GLU A 50 11.76 1.14 0.40
C GLU A 50 10.33 0.87 0.92
N LEU A 51 9.39 1.78 0.69
CA LEU A 51 7.98 1.55 1.02
C LEU A 51 7.44 0.27 0.34
N LEU A 52 7.78 0.05 -0.93
CA LEU A 52 7.37 -1.16 -1.65
C LEU A 52 8.02 -2.45 -1.10
N LYS A 53 9.27 -2.37 -0.62
CA LYS A 53 9.93 -3.47 0.09
C LYS A 53 9.21 -3.78 1.41
N CYS A 54 8.90 -2.77 2.21
CA CYS A 54 8.14 -2.93 3.45
C CYS A 54 6.77 -3.56 3.21
N ILE A 55 6.02 -3.12 2.19
CA ILE A 55 4.74 -3.72 1.82
C ILE A 55 4.91 -5.18 1.40
N LYS A 56 5.98 -5.52 0.66
CA LYS A 56 6.28 -6.89 0.26
C LYS A 56 6.47 -7.80 1.48
N GLU A 57 7.27 -7.35 2.45
CA GLU A 57 7.50 -8.12 3.68
C GLU A 57 6.24 -8.23 4.53
N LEU A 58 5.43 -7.16 4.62
CA LEU A 58 4.14 -7.21 5.31
C LEU A 58 3.21 -8.28 4.72
N ILE A 59 3.10 -8.35 3.39
CA ILE A 59 2.30 -9.38 2.71
C ILE A 59 2.88 -10.77 2.95
N ARG A 60 4.22 -10.92 2.92
CA ARG A 60 4.89 -12.20 3.18
C ARG A 60 4.56 -12.74 4.57
N LEU A 61 4.63 -11.87 5.58
CA LEU A 61 4.28 -12.21 6.96
C LEU A 61 2.79 -12.57 7.11
N ASN A 62 1.92 -11.92 6.34
CA ASN A 62 0.46 -12.10 6.40
C ASN A 62 -0.08 -12.92 5.22
N GLN A 63 0.72 -13.81 4.63
CA GLN A 63 0.32 -14.58 3.45
C GLN A 63 -0.93 -15.43 3.66
N SER A 64 -1.19 -15.87 4.89
CA SER A 64 -2.40 -16.63 5.28
C SER A 64 -3.69 -15.81 5.12
N TRP A 65 -3.61 -14.48 5.13
CA TRP A 65 -4.72 -13.58 4.91
C TRP A 65 -5.02 -13.33 3.44
N VAL A 66 -4.13 -13.76 2.53
CA VAL A 66 -4.36 -13.63 1.10
C VAL A 66 -5.36 -14.71 0.67
N PRO A 67 -6.56 -14.33 0.22
CA PRO A 67 -7.59 -15.31 -0.10
C PRO A 67 -7.19 -16.14 -1.33
N SER A 68 -7.43 -17.45 -1.26
CA SER A 68 -7.22 -18.40 -2.36
C SER A 68 -8.41 -18.49 -3.32
N LYS A 69 -9.55 -17.85 -3.00
CA LYS A 69 -10.76 -17.86 -3.83
C LYS A 69 -10.53 -17.03 -5.09
N LYS A 70 -10.90 -17.57 -6.26
CA LYS A 70 -10.95 -16.81 -7.51
C LYS A 70 -11.80 -15.55 -7.29
N GLU A 71 -11.29 -14.40 -7.74
CA GLU A 71 -11.89 -13.05 -7.61
C GLU A 71 -11.80 -12.36 -6.22
N ALA A 72 -11.25 -13.02 -5.20
CA ALA A 72 -10.94 -12.37 -3.93
C ALA A 72 -9.51 -11.79 -3.93
N SER A 73 -9.30 -10.71 -3.17
CA SER A 73 -7.98 -10.09 -3.04
C SER A 73 -7.80 -9.46 -1.67
N LEU A 74 -6.58 -9.51 -1.15
CA LEU A 74 -6.19 -8.71 0.00
C LEU A 74 -6.03 -7.24 -0.41
N TYR A 75 -6.69 -6.35 0.33
CA TYR A 75 -6.63 -4.92 0.12
C TYR A 75 -5.60 -4.30 1.07
N ILE A 76 -4.74 -3.43 0.53
CA ILE A 76 -3.64 -2.82 1.28
C ILE A 76 -3.85 -1.31 1.26
N ARG A 77 -3.88 -0.70 2.45
CA ARG A 77 -4.15 0.73 2.59
C ARG A 77 -3.02 1.44 3.32
N PRO A 78 -1.96 1.88 2.61
CA PRO A 78 -1.00 2.78 3.19
C PRO A 78 -1.65 4.12 3.55
N ALA A 79 -1.33 4.59 4.73
CA ALA A 79 -1.75 5.87 5.26
C ALA A 79 -0.51 6.64 5.69
N LEU A 80 -0.50 7.94 5.40
CA LEU A 80 0.47 8.89 5.92
C LEU A 80 -0.30 9.98 6.64
N ILE A 81 0.03 10.20 7.91
CA ILE A 81 -0.72 11.06 8.82
C ILE A 81 0.26 12.04 9.46
N GLY A 82 -0.07 13.33 9.44
CA GLY A 82 0.63 14.33 10.25
C GLY A 82 0.11 14.29 11.69
N THR A 83 1.01 14.27 12.66
CA THR A 83 0.70 14.06 14.08
C THR A 83 1.17 15.21 14.98
N ASP A 84 1.25 16.44 14.42
CA ASP A 84 1.49 17.66 15.20
C ASP A 84 0.37 17.97 16.21
#